data_AF-A0A1I8I865-F1
#
_entry.id   AF-A0A1I8I865-F1
#
_cell.length_a   1.000
_cell.length_b   1.000
_cell.length_c   1.000
_cell.angle_alpha   90.00
_cell.angle_beta   90.00
_cell.angle_gamma   90.00
#
_symmetry.space_group_name_H-M   'P 1'
#
loop_
_entity.id
_entity.type
_entity.pdbx_description
1 polymer ?
#
loop_
_entity_poly.entity_id
_entity_poly.type
_entity_poly.pdbx_seq_one_letter_code
_entity_poly.pdbx_strand_id
1 'polypeptide(L)'
;MITVSNAIDDRMIGGNASAEEAGEGTDDGTESKINVVYSHQLVETQFDKKSYLAYLKGYLKRIEKKLEENNPDRIEAFKTGAQKFVKERVLANFSNWQFFTGEKMDPDAMVVLMDYREDGMTPYFVLFKDGLIEEKCHTRLASLEWNTRSSLPCSAATNNNNNNNNNNNRL
;
A
#
# COMPACT_ATOMS: atom_id res chain seq x y z
N MET A 1 -5.03 10.66 -3.36
CA MET A 1 -3.86 11.03 -4.19
C MET A 1 -2.98 11.97 -3.39
N ILE A 2 -1.70 12.03 -3.70
CA ILE A 2 -0.78 13.06 -3.21
C ILE A 2 -0.32 13.92 -4.37
N THR A 3 0.01 15.16 -4.06
CA THR A 3 0.52 16.12 -5.02
C THR A 3 2.02 16.22 -4.81
N VAL A 4 2.81 15.81 -5.80
CA VAL A 4 4.28 15.87 -5.75
C VAL A 4 4.72 17.01 -6.66
N SER A 5 5.35 18.03 -6.07
CA SER A 5 5.97 19.12 -6.83
C SER A 5 7.39 18.70 -7.19
N ASN A 6 7.69 18.55 -8.48
CA ASN A 6 9.02 18.22 -8.99
C ASN A 6 9.93 19.45 -9.21
N ALA A 7 9.57 20.61 -8.64
CA ALA A 7 10.36 21.83 -8.76
C ALA A 7 11.79 21.57 -8.31
N ILE A 8 12.74 21.64 -9.25
CA ILE A 8 14.17 21.50 -8.98
C ILE A 8 14.66 22.88 -8.55
N ASP A 9 15.14 23.01 -7.32
CA ASP A 9 15.90 24.20 -6.95
C ASP A 9 17.15 24.27 -7.83
N ASP A 10 17.35 25.35 -8.60
CA ASP A 10 18.50 25.57 -9.49
C ASP A 10 19.86 25.33 -8.80
N ARG A 11 19.92 25.43 -7.46
CA ARG A 11 21.10 25.11 -6.64
C ARG A 11 21.46 23.61 -6.60
N MET A 12 20.55 22.71 -6.98
CA MET A 12 20.76 21.27 -7.03
C MET A 12 21.24 20.78 -8.40
N ILE A 13 21.09 21.57 -9.47
CA ILE A 13 21.80 21.36 -10.73
C ILE A 13 23.24 21.84 -10.51
N GLY A 14 24.11 20.89 -10.12
CA GLY A 14 25.55 21.11 -9.95
C GLY A 14 26.28 21.37 -11.28
N GLY A 15 25.87 22.39 -12.02
CA GLY A 15 26.49 22.84 -13.26
C GLY A 15 27.73 23.68 -12.96
N ASN A 16 28.90 23.22 -13.41
CA ASN A 16 30.10 24.04 -13.53
C ASN A 16 29.77 25.28 -14.37
N ALA A 17 29.96 26.48 -13.82
CA ALA A 17 29.47 27.77 -14.32
C ALA A 17 30.19 28.28 -15.60
N SER A 18 30.34 27.43 -16.63
CA SER A 18 30.98 27.79 -17.89
C SER A 18 30.47 26.94 -19.06
N ALA A 19 29.19 27.06 -19.38
CA ALA A 19 28.66 26.72 -20.70
C ALA A 19 27.39 27.53 -20.95
N GLU A 20 27.51 28.57 -21.77
CA GLU A 20 26.37 29.32 -22.30
C GLU A 20 25.68 28.48 -23.38
N GLU A 21 24.41 28.10 -23.18
CA GLU A 21 23.35 28.24 -24.18
C GLU A 21 21.98 27.81 -23.63
N ALA A 22 21.03 28.73 -23.82
CA ALA A 22 19.60 28.57 -24.11
C ALA A 22 18.80 27.49 -23.36
N GLY A 23 17.90 27.99 -22.52
CA GLY A 23 16.93 27.19 -21.79
C GLY A 23 15.95 26.43 -22.67
N GLU A 24 15.67 25.21 -22.22
CA GLU A 24 14.38 24.56 -22.40
C GLU A 24 13.70 24.58 -21.03
N GLY A 25 12.56 25.26 -20.95
CA GLY A 25 11.74 25.33 -19.74
C GLY A 25 11.44 23.91 -19.26
N THR A 26 11.96 23.55 -18.09
CA THR A 26 11.55 22.34 -17.42
C THR A 26 10.12 22.58 -16.95
N ASP A 27 9.19 21.75 -17.43
CA ASP A 27 7.79 21.78 -17.03
C ASP A 27 7.76 21.64 -15.49
N ASP A 28 7.44 22.73 -14.79
CA ASP A 28 7.16 22.76 -13.34
C ASP A 28 5.83 22.04 -13.09
N GLY A 29 5.83 20.76 -13.43
CA GLY A 29 4.69 19.87 -13.41
C GLY A 29 4.45 19.40 -12.00
N THR A 30 3.33 19.84 -11.43
CA THR A 30 2.80 19.24 -10.21
C THR A 30 2.12 17.92 -10.57
N GLU A 31 2.76 16.79 -10.26
CA GLU A 31 2.26 15.46 -10.59
C GLU A 31 1.39 14.92 -9.45
N SER A 32 0.11 14.64 -9.75
CA SER A 32 -0.76 13.93 -8.81
C SER A 32 -0.49 12.44 -8.88
N LYS A 33 0.12 11.88 -7.82
CA LYS A 33 0.50 10.46 -7.73
C LYS A 33 -0.34 9.72 -6.70
N ILE A 34 -0.45 8.40 -6.88
CA ILE A 34 -1.06 7.53 -5.87
C ILE A 34 -0.04 7.34 -4.73
N ASN A 35 -0.43 7.67 -3.50
CA ASN A 35 0.46 7.63 -2.33
C ASN A 35 1.18 6.29 -2.17
N VAL A 36 0.44 5.18 -2.32
CA VAL A 36 0.97 3.82 -2.18
C VAL A 36 2.03 3.53 -3.26
N VAL A 37 1.76 3.92 -4.51
CA VAL A 37 2.69 3.74 -5.64
C VAL A 37 3.97 4.55 -5.42
N TYR A 38 3.82 5.81 -5.01
CA TYR A 38 4.96 6.70 -4.78
C TYR A 38 5.82 6.26 -3.58
N SER A 39 5.18 5.92 -2.46
CA SER A 39 5.89 5.55 -1.22
C SER A 39 6.62 4.21 -1.32
N HIS A 40 6.09 3.26 -2.08
CA HIS A 40 6.68 1.94 -2.30
C HIS A 40 7.46 1.82 -3.61
N GLN A 41 7.64 2.94 -4.34
CA GLN A 41 8.33 3.01 -5.63
C GLN A 41 7.87 1.90 -6.59
N LEU A 42 6.55 1.71 -6.68
CA LEU A 42 5.97 0.69 -7.54
C LEU A 42 6.10 1.09 -9.01
N VAL A 43 6.51 0.13 -9.84
CA VAL A 43 6.71 0.31 -11.27
C VAL A 43 5.51 -0.30 -12.00
N GLU A 44 4.83 0.52 -12.82
CA GLU A 44 3.74 0.05 -13.66
C GLU A 44 4.28 -0.88 -14.75
N THR A 45 3.60 -2.00 -14.96
CA THR A 45 3.95 -3.00 -15.96
C THR A 45 2.70 -3.43 -16.71
N GLN A 46 2.86 -3.81 -17.96
CA GLN A 46 1.77 -4.34 -18.76
C GLN A 46 1.97 -5.83 -18.97
N PHE A 47 0.91 -6.61 -18.78
CA PHE A 47 0.91 -8.04 -19.02
C PHE A 47 -0.13 -8.41 -20.07
N ASP A 48 0.16 -9.44 -20.84
CA ASP A 48 -0.87 -10.17 -21.59
C ASP A 48 -1.56 -11.20 -20.70
N LYS A 49 -2.81 -11.55 -21.03
CA LYS A 49 -3.56 -12.60 -20.31
C LYS A 49 -2.77 -13.90 -20.14
N LYS A 50 -2.05 -14.32 -21.18
CA LYS A 50 -1.24 -15.56 -21.16
C LYS A 50 0.00 -15.40 -20.28
N SER A 51 0.71 -14.29 -20.42
CA SER A 51 1.93 -13.98 -19.67
C SER A 51 1.64 -13.81 -18.18
N TYR A 52 0.54 -13.15 -17.83
CA TYR A 52 0.08 -13.03 -16.45
C TYR A 52 -0.27 -14.38 -15.82
N LEU A 53 -0.94 -15.27 -16.56
CA LEU A 53 -1.23 -16.62 -16.07
C LEU A 53 0.04 -17.46 -15.86
N ALA A 54 1.08 -17.27 -16.68
CA ALA A 54 2.37 -17.92 -16.49
C ALA A 54 3.07 -17.39 -15.23
N TYR A 55 3.13 -16.06 -15.07
CA TYR A 55 3.68 -15.38 -13.90
C TYR A 55 3.02 -15.87 -12.60
N LEU A 56 1.68 -15.86 -12.59
CA LEU A 56 0.90 -16.27 -11.43
C LEU A 56 1.15 -17.73 -11.04
N LYS A 57 1.28 -18.64 -12.01
CA LYS A 57 1.61 -20.04 -11.73
C LYS A 57 2.98 -20.20 -11.07
N GLY A 58 3.96 -19.39 -11.47
CA GLY A 58 5.28 -19.34 -10.82
C GLY A 58 5.16 -18.86 -9.37
N TYR A 59 4.46 -17.75 -9.17
CA TYR A 59 4.22 -17.16 -7.86
C TYR A 59 3.47 -18.10 -6.89
N LEU A 60 2.40 -18.76 -7.34
CA LEU A 60 1.63 -19.70 -6.51
C LEU A 60 2.49 -20.86 -6.00
N LYS A 61 3.38 -21.41 -6.83
CA LYS A 61 4.30 -22.48 -6.40
C LYS A 61 5.26 -22.03 -5.31
N ARG A 62 5.69 -20.76 -5.32
CA ARG A 62 6.57 -20.20 -4.30
C ARG A 62 5.84 -20.01 -2.97
N ILE A 63 4.57 -19.59 -3.03
CA ILE A 63 3.71 -19.51 -1.85
C ILE A 63 3.46 -20.90 -1.28
N GLU A 64 3.15 -21.90 -2.13
CA GLU A 64 2.95 -23.28 -1.67
C GLU A 64 4.14 -23.78 -0.85
N LYS A 65 5.37 -23.59 -1.34
CA LYS A 65 6.59 -23.94 -0.60
C LYS A 65 6.69 -23.20 0.76
N LYS A 66 6.40 -21.90 0.79
CA LYS A 66 6.39 -21.14 2.05
C LYS A 66 5.29 -21.57 3.01
N LEU A 67 4.12 -21.95 2.49
CA LEU A 67 2.99 -22.41 3.30
C LEU A 67 3.24 -23.82 3.85
N GLU A 68 3.92 -24.70 3.10
CA GLU A 68 4.34 -26.02 3.59
C GLU A 68 5.21 -25.90 4.85
N GLU A 69 6.09 -24.90 4.90
CA GLU A 69 6.98 -24.64 6.05
C GLU A 69 6.27 -23.98 7.23
N ASN A 70 5.32 -23.08 6.97
CA ASN A 70 4.71 -22.26 8.02
C ASN A 70 3.36 -22.80 8.51
N ASN A 71 2.47 -23.23 7.61
CA ASN A 71 1.09 -23.65 7.90
C ASN A 71 0.52 -24.51 6.74
N PRO A 72 0.74 -25.83 6.72
CA PRO A 72 0.34 -26.69 5.60
C PRO A 72 -1.18 -26.80 5.40
N ASP A 73 -1.98 -26.67 6.47
CA ASP A 73 -3.45 -26.79 6.42
C ASP A 73 -4.13 -25.71 5.54
N ARG A 74 -3.43 -24.60 5.29
CA ARG A 74 -3.97 -23.46 4.54
C ARG A 74 -3.76 -23.57 3.03
N ILE A 75 -2.98 -24.54 2.57
CA ILE A 75 -2.60 -24.68 1.16
C ILE A 75 -3.82 -24.93 0.27
N GLU A 76 -4.74 -25.80 0.68
CA GLU A 76 -5.93 -26.14 -0.13
C GLU A 76 -6.90 -24.96 -0.26
N ALA A 77 -7.14 -24.26 0.85
CA ALA A 77 -7.96 -23.05 0.88
C ALA A 77 -7.36 -21.95 -0.01
N PHE A 78 -6.03 -21.77 0.06
CA PHE A 78 -5.30 -20.81 -0.78
C PHE A 78 -5.40 -21.16 -2.27
N LYS A 79 -5.13 -22.41 -2.65
CA LYS A 79 -5.24 -22.87 -4.05
C LYS A 79 -6.62 -22.61 -4.63
N THR A 80 -7.66 -22.98 -3.89
CA THR A 80 -9.05 -22.81 -4.33
C THR A 80 -9.44 -21.34 -4.41
N GLY A 81 -9.09 -20.55 -3.39
CA GLY A 81 -9.37 -19.11 -3.34
C GLY A 81 -8.65 -18.33 -4.45
N ALA A 82 -7.37 -18.61 -4.67
CA ALA A 82 -6.58 -17.98 -5.72
C ALA A 82 -7.11 -18.33 -7.11
N GLN A 83 -7.43 -19.60 -7.38
CA GLN A 83 -8.02 -20.01 -8.67
C GLN A 83 -9.35 -19.31 -8.94
N LYS A 84 -10.22 -19.21 -7.91
CA LYS A 84 -11.50 -18.53 -8.01
C LYS A 84 -11.32 -17.04 -8.31
N PHE A 85 -10.47 -16.37 -7.54
CA PHE A 85 -10.19 -14.94 -7.71
C PHE A 85 -9.67 -14.62 -9.12
N VAL A 86 -8.74 -15.43 -9.63
CA VAL A 86 -8.12 -15.20 -10.95
C VAL A 86 -9.13 -15.39 -12.07
N LYS A 87 -9.95 -16.44 -11.99
CA LYS A 87 -10.98 -16.72 -13.01
C LYS A 87 -12.09 -15.69 -13.00
N GLU A 88 -12.61 -15.35 -11.82
CA GLU A 88 -13.81 -14.52 -11.70
C GLU A 88 -13.51 -13.01 -11.76
N ARG A 89 -12.37 -12.57 -11.24
CA ARG A 89 -12.06 -11.13 -11.11
C ARG A 89 -11.03 -10.67 -12.13
N VAL A 90 -9.93 -11.41 -12.25
CA VAL A 90 -8.79 -10.96 -13.06
C VAL A 90 -9.02 -11.22 -14.55
N LEU A 91 -9.50 -12.40 -14.94
CA LEU A 91 -9.73 -12.72 -16.34
C LEU A 91 -10.96 -12.02 -16.94
N ALA A 92 -12.00 -11.78 -16.13
CA ALA A 92 -13.22 -11.10 -16.57
C ALA A 92 -12.97 -9.63 -16.93
N ASN A 93 -12.19 -8.92 -16.10
CA ASN A 93 -11.95 -7.47 -16.25
C ASN A 93 -10.48 -7.14 -16.55
N PHE A 94 -9.75 -8.04 -17.22
CA PHE A 94 -8.29 -7.92 -17.44
C PHE A 94 -7.85 -6.55 -17.97
N SER A 95 -8.66 -5.92 -18.83
CA SER A 95 -8.34 -4.64 -19.45
C SER A 95 -8.43 -3.43 -18.51
N ASN A 96 -9.15 -3.55 -17.39
CA ASN A 96 -9.30 -2.46 -16.40
C ASN A 96 -8.24 -2.53 -15.31
N TRP A 97 -7.57 -3.68 -15.16
CA TRP A 97 -6.53 -3.88 -14.16
C TRP A 97 -5.24 -3.19 -14.57
N GLN A 98 -4.69 -2.38 -13.68
CA GLN A 98 -3.31 -1.91 -13.76
C GLN A 98 -2.42 -2.81 -12.91
N PHE A 99 -1.29 -3.24 -13.48
CA PHE A 99 -0.35 -4.14 -12.82
C PHE A 99 0.88 -3.38 -12.36
N PHE A 100 1.22 -3.54 -11.09
CA PHE A 100 2.38 -2.92 -10.48
C PHE A 100 3.36 -3.98 -9.98
N THR A 101 4.64 -3.73 -10.19
CA THR A 101 5.75 -4.53 -9.66
C THR A 101 6.55 -3.71 -8.67
N GLY A 102 7.24 -4.39 -7.74
CA GLY A 102 8.17 -3.71 -6.84
C GLY A 102 9.42 -3.23 -7.59
N GLU A 103 10.16 -2.30 -6.98
CA GLU A 103 11.39 -1.71 -7.54
C GLU A 103 12.40 -2.74 -8.07
N LYS A 104 12.51 -3.89 -7.40
CA LYS A 104 13.44 -4.98 -7.79
C LYS A 104 13.03 -5.73 -9.06
N MET A 105 11.82 -5.48 -9.58
CA MET A 105 11.24 -6.13 -10.76
C MET A 105 11.47 -7.65 -10.78
N ASP A 106 11.36 -8.31 -9.61
CA ASP A 106 11.56 -9.76 -9.51
C ASP A 106 10.40 -10.48 -10.21
N PRO A 107 10.68 -11.32 -11.24
CA PRO A 107 9.66 -12.06 -11.97
C PRO A 107 8.94 -13.12 -11.12
N ASP A 108 9.47 -13.43 -9.93
CA ASP A 108 8.88 -14.41 -8.99
C ASP A 108 8.25 -13.73 -7.76
N ALA A 109 8.16 -12.39 -7.75
CA ALA A 109 7.54 -11.64 -6.67
C ALA A 109 6.00 -11.51 -6.86
N MET A 110 5.36 -10.78 -5.95
CA MET A 110 3.94 -10.49 -6.08
C MET A 110 3.73 -9.32 -7.06
N VAL A 111 2.81 -9.50 -8.01
CA VAL A 111 2.26 -8.38 -8.79
C VAL A 111 1.08 -7.82 -8.03
N VAL A 112 1.11 -6.51 -7.81
CA VAL A 112 0.01 -5.78 -7.17
C VAL A 112 -0.99 -5.38 -8.25
N LEU A 113 -2.25 -5.75 -8.03
CA LEU A 113 -3.36 -5.40 -8.91
C LEU A 113 -4.01 -4.12 -8.41
N MET A 114 -4.21 -3.15 -9.29
CA MET A 114 -4.96 -1.94 -8.98
C MET A 114 -6.17 -1.81 -9.91
N ASP A 115 -7.29 -1.41 -9.32
CA ASP A 115 -8.51 -1.04 -10.04
C ASP A 115 -9.21 0.10 -9.31
N TYR A 116 -10.16 0.73 -9.97
CA TYR A 116 -10.99 1.78 -9.41
C TYR A 116 -12.33 1.19 -8.97
N ARG A 117 -12.85 1.66 -7.83
CA ARG A 117 -14.22 1.29 -7.42
C ARG A 117 -15.23 1.88 -8.40
N GLU A 118 -16.50 1.50 -8.27
CA GLU A 118 -17.61 1.97 -9.13
C GLU A 118 -17.71 3.51 -9.21
N ASP A 119 -17.21 4.22 -8.19
CA ASP A 119 -17.13 5.69 -8.15
C ASP A 119 -16.04 6.28 -9.06
N GLY A 120 -15.17 5.46 -9.66
CA GLY A 120 -14.07 5.88 -10.56
C GLY A 120 -12.94 6.69 -9.93
N MET A 121 -13.09 7.13 -8.67
CA MET A 121 -12.18 8.07 -8.02
C MET A 121 -11.24 7.42 -6.99
N THR A 122 -11.68 6.34 -6.35
CA THR A 122 -10.91 5.70 -5.26
C THR A 122 -10.18 4.46 -5.79
N PRO A 123 -8.85 4.51 -5.98
CA PRO A 123 -8.08 3.34 -6.35
C PRO A 123 -8.02 2.36 -5.17
N TYR A 124 -8.15 1.08 -5.47
CA TYR A 124 -7.93 0.01 -4.50
C TYR A 124 -6.88 -0.97 -5.01
N PHE A 125 -6.07 -1.48 -4.09
CA PHE A 125 -5.05 -2.47 -4.38
C PHE A 125 -5.50 -3.83 -3.87
N VAL A 126 -5.23 -4.87 -4.65
CA VAL A 126 -5.45 -6.26 -4.26
C VAL A 126 -4.11 -6.95 -4.11
N LEU A 127 -3.90 -7.53 -2.93
CA LEU A 127 -2.69 -8.21 -2.51
C LEU A 127 -3.06 -9.60 -1.98
N PHE A 128 -2.21 -10.60 -2.22
CA PHE A 128 -2.41 -11.92 -1.66
C PHE A 128 -1.99 -11.94 -0.19
N LYS A 129 -2.95 -12.18 0.72
CA LYS A 129 -2.69 -12.23 2.17
C LYS A 129 -1.61 -13.24 2.54
N ASP A 130 -1.67 -14.44 1.97
CA ASP A 130 -0.73 -15.52 2.28
C ASP A 130 0.69 -15.27 1.72
N GLY A 131 0.86 -14.23 0.90
CA GLY A 131 2.17 -13.75 0.43
C GLY A 131 2.77 -12.62 1.27
N LEU A 132 2.06 -12.13 2.29
CA LEU A 132 2.45 -10.99 3.14
C LEU A 132 2.69 -11.45 4.58
N ILE A 133 3.71 -10.85 5.20
CA ILE A 133 4.01 -11.01 6.62
C ILE A 133 3.75 -9.66 7.29
N GLU A 134 2.97 -9.68 8.38
CA GLU A 134 2.71 -8.47 9.17
C GLU A 134 3.90 -8.18 10.08
N GLU A 135 4.48 -6.99 9.97
CA GLU A 135 5.46 -6.48 10.92
C GLU A 135 4.90 -5.24 11.64
N LYS A 136 4.83 -5.31 12.97
CA LYS A 136 4.42 -4.17 13.80
C LYS A 136 5.62 -3.29 14.09
N CYS A 137 5.78 -2.22 13.31
CA CYS A 137 6.79 -1.20 13.59
C CYS A 137 6.23 -0.20 14.62
N HIS A 138 6.46 -0.48 15.90
CA HIS A 138 6.17 0.47 16.97
C HIS A 138 7.40 1.35 17.16
N THR A 139 7.26 2.66 16.95
CA THR A 139 8.34 3.58 17.33
C THR A 139 8.61 3.41 18.83
N ARG A 140 9.88 3.36 19.24
CA ARG A 140 10.27 3.13 20.64
C ARG A 140 9.54 4.07 21.63
N LEU A 141 9.18 5.27 21.17
CA LEU A 141 8.43 6.27 21.93
C LEU A 141 6.97 5.87 22.15
N ALA A 142 6.29 5.34 21.14
CA ALA A 142 4.91 4.88 21.28
C ALA A 142 4.79 3.61 22.13
N SER A 143 5.88 2.83 22.29
CA SER A 143 5.84 1.53 22.97
C SER A 143 5.73 1.70 24.49
N LEU A 144 6.38 2.73 25.02
CA LEU A 144 6.25 3.12 26.43
C LEU A 144 4.83 3.60 26.73
N GLU A 145 4.24 4.45 25.88
CA GLU A 145 2.88 4.94 26.06
C GLU A 145 1.85 3.80 25.98
N TRP A 146 1.96 2.91 24.99
CA TRP A 146 1.04 1.77 24.85
C TRP A 146 1.13 0.80 26.03
N ASN A 147 2.35 0.52 26.53
CA ASN A 147 2.54 -0.36 27.67
C ASN A 147 2.05 0.27 28.99
N THR A 148 2.15 1.60 29.13
CA THR A 148 1.55 2.32 30.28
C THR A 148 0.03 2.43 30.20
N ARG A 149 -0.55 2.45 28.99
CA ARG A 149 -2.01 2.55 28.80
C ARG A 149 -2.71 1.19 28.85
N SER A 150 -2.04 0.11 28.44
CA SER A 150 -2.56 -1.26 28.55
C SER A 150 -2.42 -1.86 29.96
N SER A 151 -1.54 -1.31 30.79
CA SER A 151 -1.35 -1.74 32.19
C SER A 151 -2.24 -1.01 33.21
N LEU A 152 -2.98 0.01 32.78
CA LEU A 152 -4.04 0.59 33.63
C LEU A 152 -5.21 -0.40 33.71
N PRO A 153 -5.53 -0.93 34.90
CA PRO A 153 -6.64 -1.86 35.05
C PRO A 153 -7.94 -1.19 34.61
N CYS A 154 -8.70 -1.91 33.78
CA CYS A 154 -10.05 -1.55 33.32
C CYS A 154 -11.06 -1.62 34.48
N SER A 155 -10.87 -0.79 35.50
CA SER A 155 -11.76 -0.70 36.68
C SER A 155 -11.76 0.73 37.20
N ALA A 156 -12.41 1.62 36.46
CA ALA A 156 -13.06 2.82 36.98
C ALA A 156 -13.95 3.47 35.90
N ALA A 157 -14.81 2.69 35.24
CA ALA A 157 -15.99 3.24 34.61
C ALA A 157 -17.14 3.20 35.63
N THR A 158 -17.04 4.02 36.68
CA THR A 158 -18.18 4.21 37.59
C THR A 158 -19.18 5.12 36.88
N ASN A 159 -20.24 4.50 36.37
CA ASN A 159 -21.47 5.17 35.97
C ASN A 159 -22.10 5.80 37.23
N ASN A 160 -22.30 7.11 37.27
CA ASN A 160 -23.38 7.66 38.07
C ASN A 160 -23.99 8.92 37.44
N ASN A 161 -25.28 8.78 37.19
CA ASN A 161 -26.23 9.75 36.72
C ASN A 161 -26.59 10.70 37.88
N ASN A 162 -26.68 12.01 37.64
CA ASN A 162 -27.66 12.97 38.19
C ASN A 162 -27.13 14.39 38.52
N ASN A 163 -27.76 15.34 37.83
CA ASN A 163 -28.38 16.58 38.32
C ASN A 163 -27.58 17.74 38.95
N ASN A 164 -27.74 18.86 38.23
CA ASN A 164 -28.18 20.19 38.67
C ASN A 164 -27.22 21.19 39.34
N ASN A 165 -27.12 22.32 38.62
CA ASN A 165 -27.28 23.70 39.06
C ASN A 165 -26.31 24.28 40.10
N ASN A 166 -25.53 25.23 39.59
CA ASN A 166 -25.71 26.69 39.78
C ASN A 166 -24.48 27.43 40.30
N ASN A 167 -24.28 28.57 39.62
CA ASN A 167 -23.70 29.82 40.11
C ASN A 167 -22.21 29.83 40.43
N ASN A 168 -21.46 30.51 39.57
CA ASN A 168 -20.38 31.39 40.02
C ASN A 168 -20.40 32.69 39.23
N ASN A 169 -21.16 33.63 39.77
CA ASN A 169 -21.10 35.05 39.46
C ASN A 169 -19.77 35.59 40.03
N ARG A 170 -18.92 36.19 39.20
CA ARG A 170 -17.83 37.07 39.68
C ARG A 170 -17.43 38.08 38.60
N LEU A 171 -18.06 39.26 38.74
CA LEU A 171 -17.69 40.63 38.33
C LEU A 171 -17.36 40.90 36.86
#